data_AF-A0A962T5J6-F1
#
_entry.id   AF-A0A962T5J6-F1
#
_cell.length_a   1.000
_cell.length_b   1.000
_cell.length_c   1.000
_cell.angle_alpha   90.00
_cell.angle_beta   90.00
_cell.angle_gamma   90.00
#
_symmetry.space_group_name_H-M   'P 1'
#
loop_
_entity.id
_entity.type
_entity.pdbx_description
1 polymer ?
#
loop_
_entity_poly.entity_id
_entity_poly.type
_entity_poly.pdbx_seq_one_letter_code
_entity_poly.pdbx_strand_id
1 'polypeptide(L)'
;MKTTFFAVLLGVMLALTSTASMAIVLRINPATLDVAVGDTVMLDVEVDGLGDQVAPSLGAYDIDVTYDPALFGFVEVIFGTGLDVFGLGNLPEAIDDGVGMVNLSEFSFDDPVDLIPYQPATFTLATLKFTTKAVGSSPFGLVVTELGDEQGDPFQDTTITGGSVTITEAATTVPEPASTALWAVGLLGLVVTTRRRRR
;
A
#
# COMPACT_ATOMS: atom_id res chain seq x y z
N MET A 1 35.83 -48.76 -4.35
CA MET A 1 36.43 -47.41 -4.45
C MET A 1 35.82 -46.54 -5.55
N LYS A 2 35.55 -47.06 -6.77
CA LYS A 2 34.94 -46.26 -7.87
C LYS A 2 33.46 -45.89 -7.65
N THR A 3 32.67 -46.80 -7.07
CA THR A 3 31.23 -46.60 -6.82
C THR A 3 30.94 -45.65 -5.65
N THR A 4 31.77 -45.69 -4.61
CA THR A 4 31.70 -44.77 -3.46
C THR A 4 32.11 -43.33 -3.84
N PHE A 5 33.00 -43.15 -4.80
CA PHE A 5 33.43 -41.83 -5.28
C PHE A 5 32.34 -41.13 -6.11
N PHE A 6 31.64 -41.89 -6.97
CA PHE A 6 30.52 -41.36 -7.77
C PHE A 6 29.31 -40.95 -6.91
N ALA A 7 28.99 -41.71 -5.86
CA ALA A 7 27.89 -41.39 -4.96
C ALA A 7 28.14 -40.11 -4.14
N VAL A 8 29.38 -39.88 -3.71
CA VAL A 8 29.77 -38.64 -3.02
C VAL A 8 29.75 -37.44 -3.97
N LEU A 9 30.22 -37.60 -5.21
CA LEU A 9 30.21 -36.52 -6.21
C LEU A 9 28.77 -36.10 -6.59
N LEU A 10 27.86 -37.07 -6.74
CA LEU A 10 26.45 -36.81 -7.03
C LEU A 10 25.73 -36.13 -5.86
N GLY A 11 26.04 -36.54 -4.62
CA GLY A 11 25.51 -35.89 -3.41
C GLY A 11 26.01 -34.45 -3.23
N VAL A 12 27.26 -34.16 -3.62
CA VAL A 12 27.80 -32.80 -3.62
C VAL A 12 27.17 -31.94 -4.72
N MET A 13 27.00 -32.45 -5.95
CA MET A 13 26.31 -31.68 -7.02
C MET A 13 24.84 -31.40 -6.71
N LEU A 14 24.14 -32.28 -5.99
CA LEU A 14 22.74 -32.07 -5.59
C LEU A 14 22.59 -31.09 -4.40
N ALA A 15 23.67 -30.85 -3.64
CA ALA A 15 23.69 -29.89 -2.53
C ALA A 15 24.08 -28.46 -2.99
N LEU A 16 24.57 -28.29 -4.22
CA LEU A 16 24.93 -26.97 -4.78
C LEU A 16 23.76 -26.23 -5.45
N THR A 17 22.54 -26.78 -5.44
CA THR A 17 21.36 -26.15 -6.06
C THR A 17 20.34 -25.61 -5.07
N SER A 18 20.69 -25.43 -3.79
CA SER A 18 19.83 -24.69 -2.86
C SER A 18 19.95 -23.20 -3.15
N THR A 19 19.24 -22.73 -4.17
CA THR A 19 18.98 -21.30 -4.30
C THR A 19 18.18 -20.89 -3.07
N ALA A 20 18.66 -19.87 -2.35
CA ALA A 20 17.83 -19.24 -1.34
C ALA A 20 16.64 -18.62 -2.09
N SER A 21 15.45 -19.17 -1.91
CA SER A 21 14.22 -18.52 -2.36
C SER A 21 14.06 -17.26 -1.50
N MET A 22 14.14 -16.10 -2.13
CA MET A 22 13.75 -14.84 -1.49
C MET A 22 12.23 -14.81 -1.50
N ALA A 23 11.60 -14.76 -0.32
CA ALA A 23 10.16 -14.61 -0.26
C ALA A 23 9.81 -13.15 -0.59
N ILE A 24 9.15 -12.94 -1.73
CA ILE A 24 8.66 -11.63 -2.13
C ILE A 24 7.45 -11.29 -1.26
N VAL A 25 7.37 -10.04 -0.81
CA VAL A 25 6.22 -9.54 -0.06
C VAL A 25 5.58 -8.40 -0.83
N LEU A 26 4.32 -8.56 -1.21
CA LEU A 26 3.46 -7.47 -1.65
C LEU A 26 2.59 -7.02 -0.49
N ARG A 27 2.55 -5.71 -0.23
CA ARG A 27 1.73 -5.16 0.84
C ARG A 27 1.04 -3.87 0.47
N ILE A 28 -0.08 -3.62 1.14
CA ILE A 28 -0.70 -2.30 1.17
C ILE A 28 -0.17 -1.52 2.38
N ASN A 29 0.27 -0.29 2.14
CA ASN A 29 0.76 0.63 3.15
C ASN A 29 0.00 1.97 3.07
N PRO A 30 -0.47 2.56 4.20
CA PRO A 30 -0.48 2.01 5.55
C PRO A 30 -1.36 0.75 5.67
N ALA A 31 -0.94 -0.18 6.54
CA ALA A 31 -1.68 -1.41 6.81
C ALA A 31 -3.06 -1.14 7.45
N THR A 32 -3.17 -0.07 8.25
CA THR A 32 -4.42 0.40 8.84
C THR A 32 -4.49 1.91 8.81
N LEU A 33 -5.65 2.45 8.46
CA LEU A 33 -5.88 3.90 8.43
C LEU A 33 -7.29 4.25 8.92
N ASP A 34 -7.37 5.28 9.76
CA ASP A 34 -8.64 5.87 10.20
C ASP A 34 -8.83 7.23 9.50
N VAL A 35 -9.98 7.42 8.86
CA VAL A 35 -10.33 8.66 8.13
C VAL A 35 -11.79 9.05 8.35
N ALA A 36 -12.17 10.28 8.01
CA ALA A 36 -13.55 10.71 8.01
C ALA A 36 -14.20 10.55 6.62
N VAL A 37 -15.54 10.43 6.58
CA VAL A 37 -16.29 10.52 5.32
C VAL A 37 -15.99 11.86 4.63
N GLY A 38 -15.68 11.81 3.33
CA GLY A 38 -15.28 12.94 2.50
C GLY A 38 -13.77 13.12 2.38
N ASP A 39 -12.97 12.44 3.23
CA ASP A 39 -11.52 12.46 3.11
C ASP A 39 -11.04 11.67 1.88
N THR A 40 -9.82 12.01 1.45
CA THR A 40 -9.07 11.23 0.47
C THR A 40 -8.17 10.23 1.19
N VAL A 41 -8.15 9.00 0.70
CA VAL A 41 -7.29 7.91 1.14
C VAL A 41 -6.23 7.68 0.07
N MET A 42 -4.97 7.55 0.47
CA MET A 42 -3.87 7.16 -0.39
C MET A 42 -3.28 5.86 0.17
N LEU A 43 -3.13 4.87 -0.70
CA LEU A 43 -2.60 3.55 -0.36
C LEU A 43 -1.50 3.18 -1.34
N ASP A 44 -0.34 2.85 -0.80
CA ASP A 44 0.81 2.37 -1.55
C ASP A 44 0.72 0.85 -1.66
N VAL A 45 0.93 0.33 -2.87
CA VAL A 45 1.29 -1.06 -3.09
C VAL A 45 2.80 -1.14 -3.11
N GLU A 46 3.38 -1.79 -2.12
CA GLU A 46 4.83 -1.92 -1.97
C GLU A 46 5.26 -3.36 -2.24
N VAL A 47 6.42 -3.50 -2.89
CA VAL A 47 7.16 -4.75 -2.98
C VAL A 47 8.36 -4.71 -2.04
N ASP A 48 8.67 -5.85 -1.45
CA ASP A 48 9.82 -6.07 -0.58
C ASP A 48 10.37 -7.49 -0.82
N GLY A 49 11.62 -7.72 -0.46
CA GLY A 49 12.27 -9.02 -0.59
C GLY A 49 12.88 -9.32 -1.96
N LEU A 50 13.14 -8.34 -2.82
CA LEU A 50 13.83 -8.55 -4.11
C LEU A 50 15.36 -8.70 -3.96
N GLY A 51 15.93 -8.07 -2.92
CA GLY A 51 17.37 -7.97 -2.73
C GLY A 51 17.90 -6.64 -3.26
N ASP A 52 18.88 -6.04 -2.57
CA ASP A 52 19.32 -4.68 -2.90
C ASP A 52 20.30 -4.71 -4.07
N GLN A 53 19.84 -4.25 -5.23
CA GLN A 53 20.65 -4.13 -6.46
C GLN A 53 21.29 -5.46 -6.88
N VAL A 54 20.57 -6.56 -6.69
CA VAL A 54 20.99 -7.92 -6.99
C VAL A 54 19.82 -8.71 -7.56
N ALA A 55 20.12 -9.71 -8.39
CA ALA A 55 19.11 -10.62 -8.91
C ALA A 55 18.55 -11.55 -7.81
N PRO A 56 17.28 -11.98 -7.91
CA PRO A 56 16.31 -11.57 -8.93
C PRO A 56 15.72 -10.17 -8.68
N SER A 57 15.47 -9.42 -9.74
CA SER A 57 14.79 -8.12 -9.76
C SER A 57 13.39 -8.27 -10.36
N LEU A 58 12.44 -7.42 -9.99
CA LEU A 58 11.08 -7.44 -10.54
C LEU A 58 11.07 -6.79 -11.93
N GLY A 59 10.80 -7.59 -12.97
CA GLY A 59 10.73 -7.12 -14.35
C GLY A 59 9.31 -6.79 -14.82
N ALA A 60 8.30 -7.45 -14.24
CA ALA A 60 6.90 -7.23 -14.58
C ALA A 60 5.94 -7.62 -13.45
N TYR A 61 4.78 -6.96 -13.40
CA TYR A 61 3.68 -7.37 -12.55
C TYR A 61 2.31 -7.16 -13.22
N ASP A 62 1.34 -7.99 -12.82
CA ASP A 62 -0.10 -7.83 -13.07
C ASP A 62 -0.84 -8.20 -11.78
N ILE A 63 -1.46 -7.21 -11.16
CA ILE A 63 -2.11 -7.33 -9.85
C ILE A 63 -3.46 -6.60 -9.83
N ASP A 64 -4.41 -7.15 -9.07
CA ASP A 64 -5.67 -6.48 -8.78
C ASP A 64 -5.67 -5.93 -7.35
N VAL A 65 -6.02 -4.64 -7.23
CA VAL A 65 -6.35 -4.02 -5.95
C VAL A 65 -7.86 -4.03 -5.77
N THR A 66 -8.33 -4.73 -4.75
CA THR A 66 -9.77 -4.87 -4.44
C THR A 66 -10.18 -3.93 -3.32
N TYR A 67 -11.36 -3.32 -3.46
CA TYR A 67 -11.93 -2.38 -2.50
C TYR A 67 -13.46 -2.50 -2.46
N ASP A 68 -14.09 -1.95 -1.41
CA ASP A 68 -15.55 -1.86 -1.33
C ASP A 68 -16.07 -0.60 -2.05
N PRO A 69 -16.74 -0.71 -3.21
CA PRO A 69 -17.20 0.45 -3.98
C PRO A 69 -18.37 1.20 -3.31
N ALA A 70 -19.01 0.62 -2.29
CA ALA A 70 -20.01 1.30 -1.48
C ALA A 70 -19.35 2.29 -0.49
N LEU A 71 -18.12 2.00 -0.05
CA LEU A 71 -17.37 2.84 0.88
C LEU A 71 -16.35 3.75 0.20
N PHE A 72 -15.79 3.34 -0.94
CA PHE A 72 -14.72 4.08 -1.63
C PHE A 72 -15.05 4.36 -3.09
N GLY A 73 -14.53 5.45 -3.63
CA GLY A 73 -14.49 5.74 -5.06
C GLY A 73 -13.07 5.91 -5.53
N PHE A 74 -12.63 5.11 -6.51
CA PHE A 74 -11.32 5.27 -7.15
C PHE A 74 -11.20 6.64 -7.82
N VAL A 75 -10.02 7.22 -7.76
CA VAL A 75 -9.72 8.55 -8.33
C VAL A 75 -8.63 8.44 -9.39
N GLU A 76 -7.46 7.95 -8.99
CA GLU A 76 -6.27 7.87 -9.83
C GLU A 76 -5.27 6.89 -9.23
N VAL A 77 -4.30 6.50 -10.05
CA VAL A 77 -3.10 5.78 -9.65
C VAL A 77 -1.86 6.58 -10.08
N ILE A 78 -0.83 6.54 -9.24
CA ILE A 78 0.49 7.08 -9.53
C ILE A 78 1.46 5.91 -9.48
N PHE A 79 2.04 5.54 -10.62
CA PHE A 79 3.03 4.46 -10.69
C PHE A 79 4.37 4.89 -10.07
N GLY A 80 5.06 3.92 -9.50
CA GLY A 80 6.41 4.07 -8.99
C GLY A 80 7.44 4.18 -10.11
N THR A 81 8.71 4.12 -9.72
CA THR A 81 9.86 4.21 -10.64
C THR A 81 10.72 2.96 -10.64
N GLY A 82 10.34 1.92 -9.88
CA GLY A 82 11.18 0.74 -9.68
C GLY A 82 11.33 -0.17 -10.90
N LEU A 83 10.50 -0.01 -11.93
CA LEU A 83 10.60 -0.71 -13.22
C LEU A 83 11.19 0.18 -14.34
N ASP A 84 11.61 1.40 -14.06
CA ASP A 84 12.32 2.29 -15.00
C ASP A 84 13.47 3.00 -14.27
N VAL A 85 14.35 2.20 -13.66
CA VAL A 85 15.44 2.70 -12.81
C VAL A 85 16.64 3.15 -13.63
N PHE A 86 16.80 2.63 -14.86
CA PHE A 86 17.84 3.05 -15.79
C PHE A 86 17.35 4.09 -16.79
N GLY A 87 16.03 4.20 -17.02
CA GLY A 87 15.45 5.21 -17.90
C GLY A 87 15.26 4.74 -19.35
N LEU A 88 15.20 3.42 -19.62
CA LEU A 88 14.81 2.92 -20.96
C LEU A 88 13.29 2.94 -21.17
N GLY A 89 12.53 3.21 -20.11
CA GLY A 89 11.08 3.31 -20.09
C GLY A 89 10.41 2.06 -19.52
N ASN A 90 9.10 2.17 -19.40
CA ASN A 90 8.20 1.14 -18.90
C ASN A 90 6.86 1.21 -19.63
N LEU A 91 5.99 0.24 -19.36
CA LEU A 91 4.61 0.22 -19.86
C LEU A 91 3.62 0.04 -18.70
N PRO A 92 3.28 1.11 -17.96
CA PRO A 92 2.28 1.05 -16.91
C PRO A 92 0.86 1.12 -17.49
N GLU A 93 -0.04 0.27 -16.98
CA GLU A 93 -1.46 0.28 -17.30
C GLU A 93 -2.31 0.11 -16.04
N ALA A 94 -3.39 0.87 -15.96
CA ALA A 94 -4.37 0.75 -14.88
C ALA A 94 -5.79 0.76 -15.42
N ILE A 95 -6.60 -0.21 -14.97
CA ILE A 95 -7.97 -0.39 -15.41
C ILE A 95 -8.86 -0.49 -14.17
N ASP A 96 -9.71 0.53 -13.96
CA ASP A 96 -10.79 0.49 -12.97
C ASP A 96 -12.03 -0.19 -13.58
N ASP A 97 -12.50 -1.24 -12.94
CA ASP A 97 -13.72 -1.95 -13.36
C ASP A 97 -15.01 -1.24 -12.94
N GLY A 98 -14.90 -0.24 -12.05
CA GLY A 98 -16.00 0.55 -11.49
C GLY A 98 -16.87 -0.23 -10.49
N VAL A 99 -16.54 -1.49 -10.17
CA VAL A 99 -17.31 -2.38 -9.30
C VAL A 99 -16.49 -2.96 -8.14
N GLY A 100 -15.31 -2.42 -7.87
CA GLY A 100 -14.53 -2.71 -6.67
C GLY A 100 -13.14 -3.28 -6.93
N MET A 101 -12.63 -3.15 -8.14
CA MET A 101 -11.30 -3.63 -8.52
C MET A 101 -10.59 -2.63 -9.43
N VAL A 102 -9.32 -2.40 -9.14
CA VAL A 102 -8.40 -1.71 -10.05
C VAL A 102 -7.29 -2.70 -10.40
N ASN A 103 -7.25 -3.11 -11.67
CA ASN A 103 -6.12 -3.87 -12.19
C ASN A 103 -4.96 -2.92 -12.46
N LEU A 104 -3.76 -3.31 -12.05
CA LEU A 104 -2.50 -2.61 -12.26
C LEU A 104 -1.51 -3.57 -12.91
N SER A 105 -0.95 -3.16 -14.03
CA SER A 105 0.15 -3.88 -14.64
C SER A 105 1.27 -2.93 -15.05
N GLU A 106 2.49 -3.43 -15.01
CA GLU A 106 3.65 -2.69 -15.49
C GLU A 106 4.72 -3.66 -15.97
N PHE A 107 5.39 -3.30 -17.08
CA PHE A 107 6.49 -4.03 -17.65
C PHE A 107 7.69 -3.09 -17.85
N SER A 108 8.87 -3.51 -17.39
CA SER A 108 10.12 -2.76 -17.55
C SER A 108 10.71 -2.94 -18.95
N PHE A 109 11.22 -1.87 -19.56
CA PHE A 109 12.06 -1.96 -20.76
C PHE A 109 13.56 -1.94 -20.45
N ASP A 110 13.94 -1.85 -19.17
CA ASP A 110 15.35 -1.98 -18.76
C ASP A 110 15.79 -3.44 -18.96
N ASP A 111 16.88 -3.66 -19.70
CA ASP A 111 17.47 -4.99 -19.82
C ASP A 111 17.93 -5.47 -18.44
N PRO A 112 18.01 -6.79 -18.16
CA PRO A 112 18.48 -7.31 -16.86
C PRO A 112 19.79 -6.70 -16.36
N VAL A 113 20.73 -6.44 -17.28
CA VAL A 113 22.04 -5.85 -16.96
C VAL A 113 21.93 -4.41 -16.43
N ASP A 114 20.86 -3.71 -16.78
CA ASP A 114 20.56 -2.34 -16.38
C ASP A 114 19.54 -2.32 -15.22
N LEU A 115 18.56 -3.22 -15.19
CA LEU A 115 17.57 -3.28 -14.11
C LEU A 115 18.19 -3.74 -12.77
N ILE A 116 18.92 -4.86 -12.78
CA ILE A 116 19.49 -5.47 -11.57
C ILE A 116 20.33 -4.49 -10.72
N PRO A 117 21.33 -3.77 -11.27
CA PRO A 117 22.21 -2.96 -10.44
C PRO A 117 21.57 -1.67 -9.89
N TYR A 118 20.37 -1.30 -10.33
CA TYR A 118 19.71 -0.06 -9.90
C TYR A 118 18.36 -0.28 -9.20
N GLN A 119 17.78 -1.48 -9.25
CA GLN A 119 16.54 -1.77 -8.56
C GLN A 119 16.79 -2.02 -7.05
N PRO A 120 16.14 -1.26 -6.15
CA PRO A 120 16.31 -1.44 -4.71
C PRO A 120 15.57 -2.67 -4.20
N ALA A 121 15.95 -3.14 -3.00
CA ALA A 121 15.32 -4.32 -2.37
C ALA A 121 13.81 -4.18 -2.12
N THR A 122 13.34 -2.94 -1.95
CA THR A 122 11.96 -2.57 -1.69
C THR A 122 11.64 -1.23 -2.32
N PHE A 123 10.42 -1.10 -2.86
CA PHE A 123 9.91 0.13 -3.44
C PHE A 123 8.38 0.08 -3.59
N THR A 124 7.78 1.25 -3.80
CA THR A 124 6.36 1.39 -4.16
C THR A 124 6.17 1.06 -5.63
N LEU A 125 5.31 0.10 -5.94
CA LEU A 125 4.85 -0.21 -7.29
C LEU A 125 3.89 0.87 -7.77
N ALA A 126 2.90 1.21 -6.95
CA ALA A 126 1.91 2.21 -7.26
C ALA A 126 1.26 2.79 -6.01
N THR A 127 0.89 4.07 -6.06
CA THR A 127 0.04 4.73 -5.07
C THR A 127 -1.35 4.92 -5.65
N LEU A 128 -2.36 4.31 -5.03
CA LEU A 128 -3.76 4.45 -5.41
C LEU A 128 -4.44 5.49 -4.53
N LYS A 129 -5.30 6.30 -5.15
CA LYS A 129 -6.07 7.33 -4.47
C LYS A 129 -7.55 7.03 -4.53
N PHE A 130 -8.21 7.14 -3.38
CA PHE A 130 -9.64 6.92 -3.22
C PHE A 130 -10.30 8.09 -2.50
N THR A 131 -11.58 8.32 -2.79
CA THR A 131 -12.49 9.14 -1.97
C THR A 131 -13.33 8.26 -1.08
N THR A 132 -13.63 8.71 0.13
CA THR A 132 -14.53 8.02 1.06
C THR A 132 -15.98 8.46 0.85
N LYS A 133 -16.92 7.51 0.84
CA LYS A 133 -18.35 7.72 0.53
C LYS A 133 -19.27 7.55 1.74
N ALA A 134 -18.98 6.61 2.63
CA ALA A 134 -19.84 6.25 3.74
C ALA A 134 -19.05 5.72 4.93
N VAL A 135 -19.66 5.80 6.13
CA VAL A 135 -19.10 5.22 7.36
C VAL A 135 -19.06 3.69 7.25
N GLY A 136 -17.95 3.10 7.67
CA GLY A 136 -17.74 1.66 7.63
C GLY A 136 -16.29 1.30 7.82
N SER A 137 -15.99 0.00 7.83
CA SER A 137 -14.61 -0.50 7.77
C SER A 137 -14.55 -1.55 6.71
N SER A 138 -13.54 -1.49 5.85
CA SER A 138 -13.34 -2.49 4.81
C SER A 138 -11.86 -2.80 4.62
N PRO A 139 -11.52 -4.06 4.30
CA PRO A 139 -10.18 -4.40 3.85
C PRO A 139 -9.94 -3.87 2.42
N PHE A 140 -8.68 -3.62 2.11
CA PHE A 140 -8.16 -3.57 0.76
C PHE A 140 -7.35 -4.84 0.52
N GLY A 141 -7.66 -5.55 -0.55
CA GLY A 141 -6.99 -6.81 -0.91
C GLY A 141 -6.11 -6.67 -2.14
N LEU A 142 -5.14 -7.57 -2.26
CA LEU A 142 -4.32 -7.73 -3.46
C LEU A 142 -4.54 -9.14 -4.02
N VAL A 143 -4.67 -9.25 -5.33
CA VAL A 143 -4.64 -10.52 -6.06
C VAL A 143 -3.53 -10.43 -7.08
N VAL A 144 -2.67 -11.45 -7.17
CA VAL A 144 -1.56 -11.47 -8.12
C VAL A 144 -1.92 -12.39 -9.27
N THR A 145 -1.95 -11.83 -10.47
CA THR A 145 -2.08 -12.58 -11.72
C THR A 145 -0.70 -12.98 -12.21
N GLU A 146 0.25 -12.04 -12.20
CA GLU A 146 1.63 -12.26 -12.63
C GLU A 146 2.62 -11.47 -11.78
N LEU A 147 3.75 -12.10 -11.47
CA LEU A 147 4.91 -11.46 -10.85
C LEU A 147 6.16 -12.09 -11.47
N GLY A 148 6.77 -11.40 -12.43
CA GLY A 148 7.89 -11.89 -13.22
C GLY A 148 9.20 -11.21 -12.82
N ASP A 149 10.27 -11.98 -12.71
CA ASP A 149 11.61 -11.44 -12.54
C ASP A 149 12.13 -10.76 -13.82
N GLU A 150 13.36 -10.28 -13.81
CA GLU A 150 13.97 -9.58 -14.93
C GLU A 150 14.21 -10.50 -16.15
N GLN A 151 14.18 -11.83 -15.97
CA GLN A 151 14.19 -12.80 -17.06
C GLN A 151 12.78 -13.20 -17.54
N GLY A 152 11.72 -12.73 -16.88
CA GLY A 152 10.35 -13.16 -17.13
C GLY A 152 10.00 -14.50 -16.48
N ASP A 153 10.85 -15.01 -15.57
CA ASP A 153 10.53 -16.19 -14.79
C ASP A 153 9.63 -15.80 -13.60
N PRO A 154 8.55 -16.56 -13.31
CA PRO A 154 7.63 -16.19 -12.25
C PRO A 154 8.21 -16.40 -10.86
N PHE A 155 8.01 -15.43 -9.96
CA PHE A 155 8.30 -15.60 -8.54
C PHE A 155 7.41 -16.69 -7.92
N GLN A 156 8.02 -17.66 -7.25
CA GLN A 156 7.32 -18.85 -6.73
C GLN A 156 6.75 -18.66 -5.31
N ASP A 157 7.40 -17.82 -4.50
CA ASP A 157 7.05 -17.61 -3.09
C ASP A 157 6.69 -16.14 -2.84
N THR A 158 5.42 -15.81 -3.10
CA THR A 158 4.88 -14.45 -2.87
C THR A 158 3.95 -14.44 -1.66
N THR A 159 4.27 -13.61 -0.67
CA THR A 159 3.41 -13.31 0.47
C THR A 159 2.63 -12.03 0.20
N ILE A 160 1.32 -12.07 0.42
CA ILE A 160 0.43 -10.93 0.17
C ILE A 160 -0.13 -10.43 1.50
N THR A 161 -0.03 -9.13 1.75
CA THR A 161 -0.59 -8.47 2.94
C THR A 161 -1.49 -7.31 2.53
N GLY A 162 -2.80 -7.46 2.70
CA GLY A 162 -3.76 -6.38 2.47
C GLY A 162 -3.68 -5.27 3.52
N GLY A 163 -4.50 -4.24 3.31
CA GLY A 163 -4.69 -3.13 4.26
C GLY A 163 -6.12 -3.08 4.78
N SER A 164 -6.42 -2.18 5.70
CA SER A 164 -7.79 -1.87 6.09
C SER A 164 -7.97 -0.40 6.41
N VAL A 165 -9.10 0.15 5.98
CA VAL A 165 -9.46 1.53 6.27
C VAL A 165 -10.77 1.56 7.02
N THR A 166 -10.80 2.28 8.13
CA THR A 166 -12.00 2.59 8.89
C THR A 166 -12.40 4.04 8.64
N ILE A 167 -13.63 4.23 8.18
CA ILE A 167 -14.22 5.52 7.88
C ILE A 167 -15.21 5.88 9.00
N THR A 168 -14.96 6.98 9.70
CA THR A 168 -15.85 7.53 10.73
C THR A 168 -16.67 8.71 10.20
N GLU A 169 -17.68 9.14 10.96
CA GLU A 169 -18.39 10.37 10.61
C GLU A 169 -17.44 11.57 10.56
N ALA A 170 -17.69 12.47 9.61
CA ALA A 170 -17.02 13.76 9.57
C ALA A 170 -17.31 14.52 10.87
N ALA A 171 -16.26 15.07 11.49
CA ALA A 171 -16.40 15.89 12.67
C ALA A 171 -17.28 17.11 12.32
N THR A 172 -18.52 17.09 12.76
CA THR A 172 -19.35 18.29 12.73
C THR A 172 -18.86 19.19 13.86
N THR A 173 -18.29 20.35 13.52
CA THR A 173 -17.95 21.35 14.52
C THR A 173 -19.26 21.87 15.10
N VAL A 174 -19.74 21.27 16.19
CA VAL A 174 -20.87 21.78 16.95
C VAL A 174 -20.38 23.05 17.65
N PRO A 175 -20.91 24.25 17.35
CA PRO A 175 -20.54 25.45 18.06
C PRO A 175 -20.82 25.24 19.55
N GLU A 176 -19.83 25.52 20.41
CA GLU A 176 -20.04 25.43 21.85
C GLU A 176 -21.29 26.25 22.21
N PRO A 177 -22.26 25.67 22.94
CA PRO A 177 -23.45 26.40 23.29
C PRO A 177 -23.04 27.64 24.10
N ALA A 178 -23.73 28.77 23.87
CA ALA A 178 -23.52 30.04 24.58
C ALA A 178 -23.80 29.97 26.11
N SER A 179 -23.87 28.76 26.67
CA SER A 179 -23.86 28.43 28.08
C SER A 179 -22.79 29.21 28.83
N THR A 180 -21.56 29.29 28.30
CA THR A 180 -20.45 30.05 28.93
C THR A 180 -20.78 31.54 29.02
N ALA A 181 -21.38 32.11 27.98
CA ALA A 181 -21.86 33.49 27.99
C ALA A 181 -23.03 33.70 28.97
N LEU A 182 -23.98 32.74 29.05
CA LEU A 182 -25.08 32.78 30.02
C LEU A 182 -24.59 32.70 31.47
N TRP A 183 -23.61 31.85 31.76
CA TRP A 183 -22.95 31.77 33.07
C TRP A 183 -22.28 33.10 33.43
N ALA A 184 -21.55 33.71 32.48
CA ALA A 184 -20.91 35.00 32.68
C ALA A 184 -21.92 36.13 32.95
N VAL A 185 -23.01 36.20 32.19
CA VAL A 185 -24.07 37.21 32.37
C VAL A 185 -24.81 36.99 33.70
N GLY A 186 -25.08 35.74 34.08
CA GLY A 186 -25.70 35.40 35.36
C GLY A 186 -24.86 35.82 36.57
N LEU A 187 -23.54 35.55 36.52
CA LEU A 187 -22.60 35.96 37.56
C LEU A 187 -22.48 37.50 37.65
N LEU A 188 -22.42 38.19 36.51
CA LEU A 188 -22.43 39.66 36.48
C LEU A 188 -23.72 40.24 37.09
N GLY A 189 -24.89 39.65 36.76
CA GLY A 189 -26.18 40.04 37.35
C GLY A 189 -26.21 39.88 38.88
N LEU A 190 -25.65 38.80 39.42
CA LEU A 190 -25.52 38.56 40.85
C LEU A 190 -24.59 39.58 41.54
N VAL A 191 -23.48 39.94 40.91
CA VAL A 191 -22.56 40.96 41.45
C VAL A 191 -23.22 42.36 41.48
N VAL A 192 -23.96 42.72 40.44
CA VAL A 192 -24.66 44.02 40.38
C VAL A 192 -25.76 44.10 41.44
N THR A 193 -26.55 43.04 41.61
CA THR A 193 -27.66 43.01 42.59
C THR A 193 -27.16 43.01 44.04
N THR A 194 -26.09 42.28 44.34
CA THR A 194 -25.49 42.27 45.69
C THR A 194 -24.84 43.62 46.05
N ARG A 195 -24.25 44.34 45.09
CA ARG A 195 -23.71 45.69 45.31
C ARG A 195 -24.81 46.74 45.55
N ARG A 196 -25.96 46.62 44.87
CA ARG A 196 -27.10 47.54 45.06
C ARG A 196 -27.81 47.38 46.40
N ARG A 197 -27.84 46.16 46.97
CA ARG A 197 -28.47 45.90 48.28
C ARG A 197 -27.64 46.37 49.49
N ARG A 198 -26.36 46.67 49.31
CA ARG A 198 -25.45 47.13 50.37
C ARG A 198 -25.27 48.65 50.42
N ARG A 199 -25.85 49.39 49.48
CA ARG A 199 -25.95 50.85 49.49
C ARG A 199 -27.35 51.24 49.90
#